data_AF-A0A0E3UM72-F1
#
_entry.id   AF-A0A0E3UM72-F1
#
_cell.length_a   1.000
_cell.length_b   1.000
_cell.length_c   1.000
_cell.angle_alpha   90.00
_cell.angle_beta   90.00
_cell.angle_gamma   90.00
#
_symmetry.space_group_name_H-M   'P 1'
#
loop_
_entity.id
_entity.type
_entity.pdbx_description
1 polymer ?
#
loop_
_entity_poly.entity_id
_entity_poly.type
_entity_poly.pdbx_seq_one_letter_code
_entity_poly.pdbx_strand_id
1 'polypeptide(L)'
;MLQLAGLLAIVAIAATAIARPSNKWRLEFAGKSKVAGEIELSVTPQGGIATSVVVVVPARSGENATARLVSDSLKATFGDVYHVEVDDGEDVLVKARGGAPDFEVVTIRNTAEGIRLGIDRE
;
A
#
# COMPACT_ATOMS: atom_id res chain seq x y z
N MET A 1 49.21 -34.41 -2.11
CA MET A 1 48.40 -33.40 -1.39
C MET A 1 47.89 -32.40 -2.40
N LEU A 2 46.60 -32.41 -2.72
CA LEU A 2 45.95 -31.31 -3.44
C LEU A 2 44.53 -31.15 -2.86
N GLN A 3 44.20 -29.93 -2.49
CA GLN A 3 43.11 -29.56 -1.58
C GLN A 3 41.73 -29.66 -2.24
N LEU A 4 40.78 -30.35 -1.61
CA LEU A 4 39.35 -30.17 -1.90
C LEU A 4 38.88 -28.92 -1.14
N ALA A 5 38.68 -27.81 -1.86
CA ALA A 5 37.98 -26.65 -1.35
C ALA A 5 36.46 -26.95 -1.33
N GLY A 6 35.91 -27.16 -0.14
CA GLY A 6 34.47 -27.31 0.05
C GLY A 6 33.75 -25.99 -0.19
N LEU A 7 32.87 -25.95 -1.20
CA LEU A 7 31.99 -24.83 -1.45
C LEU A 7 30.85 -24.87 -0.41
N LEU A 8 30.91 -23.99 0.58
CA LEU A 8 29.84 -23.79 1.55
C LEU A 8 28.70 -23.02 0.86
N ALA A 9 27.63 -23.72 0.47
CA ALA A 9 26.42 -23.09 -0.04
C ALA A 9 25.68 -22.39 1.10
N ILE A 10 25.73 -21.06 1.13
CA ILE A 10 24.90 -20.26 2.04
C ILE A 10 23.49 -20.27 1.47
N VAL A 11 22.61 -21.07 2.07
CA VAL A 11 21.17 -21.00 1.82
C VAL A 11 20.65 -19.74 2.49
N ALA A 12 20.42 -18.69 1.70
CA ALA A 12 19.69 -17.51 2.15
C ALA A 12 18.23 -17.92 2.38
N ILE A 13 17.84 -18.08 3.63
CA ILE A 13 16.43 -18.23 4.01
C ILE A 13 15.79 -16.87 3.78
N ALA A 14 15.09 -16.72 2.65
CA ALA A 14 14.24 -15.57 2.43
C ALA A 14 13.13 -15.62 3.49
N ALA A 15 13.16 -14.68 4.44
CA ALA A 15 12.08 -14.49 5.38
C ALA A 15 10.84 -14.08 4.59
N THR A 16 9.90 -15.00 4.40
CA THR A 16 8.58 -14.67 3.89
C THR A 16 7.88 -13.82 4.94
N ALA A 17 7.69 -12.53 4.66
CA ALA A 17 6.80 -11.71 5.44
C ALA A 17 5.44 -12.43 5.49
N ILE A 18 4.95 -12.72 6.70
CA ILE A 18 3.67 -13.38 6.88
C ILE A 18 2.61 -12.34 6.56
N ALA A 19 1.97 -12.46 5.39
CA ALA A 19 0.85 -11.62 5.00
C ALA A 19 -0.22 -11.68 6.10
N ARG A 20 -0.70 -10.50 6.52
CA ARG A 20 -1.71 -10.37 7.57
C ARG A 20 -2.90 -9.59 7.03
N PRO A 21 -3.69 -10.20 6.13
CA PRO A 21 -4.82 -9.52 5.53
C PRO A 21 -5.82 -9.08 6.61
N SER A 22 -6.52 -7.97 6.33
CA SER A 22 -7.65 -7.48 7.12
C SER A 22 -8.82 -7.21 6.19
N ASN A 23 -10.04 -7.26 6.72
CA ASN A 23 -11.23 -6.77 6.03
C ASN A 23 -11.31 -5.24 6.04
N LYS A 24 -10.45 -4.55 6.79
CA LYS A 24 -10.46 -3.09 6.90
C LYS A 24 -9.06 -2.53 7.14
N TRP A 25 -8.79 -1.41 6.46
CA TRP A 25 -7.54 -0.66 6.56
C TRP A 25 -7.82 0.83 6.68
N ARG A 26 -6.99 1.52 7.46
CA ARG A 26 -6.84 2.98 7.49
C ARG A 26 -5.51 3.35 6.87
N LEU A 27 -5.56 4.27 5.92
CA LEU A 27 -4.40 4.89 5.29
C LEU A 27 -4.36 6.34 5.75
N GLU A 28 -3.42 6.65 6.65
CA GLU A 28 -3.27 7.99 7.24
C GLU A 28 -2.22 8.79 6.46
N PHE A 29 -2.62 9.95 5.96
CA PHE A 29 -1.74 10.86 5.25
C PHE A 29 -1.36 12.03 6.15
N ALA A 30 -0.07 12.36 6.19
CA ALA A 30 0.39 13.52 6.94
C ALA A 30 1.36 14.37 6.12
N GLY A 31 1.24 15.68 6.29
CA GLY A 31 2.16 16.67 5.77
C GLY A 31 1.77 17.20 4.39
N LYS A 32 2.80 17.55 3.62
CA LYS A 32 2.62 18.26 2.35
C LYS A 32 3.73 17.91 1.38
N SER A 33 3.33 17.52 0.17
CA SER A 33 4.27 17.27 -0.92
C SER A 33 5.08 18.53 -1.21
N LYS A 34 6.41 18.40 -1.23
CA LYS A 34 7.35 19.45 -1.62
C LYS A 34 7.57 19.45 -3.13
N VAL A 35 7.52 18.27 -3.74
CA VAL A 35 7.74 18.03 -5.18
C VAL A 35 6.65 17.11 -5.72
N ALA A 36 6.36 17.24 -7.01
CA ALA A 36 5.46 16.31 -7.68
C ALA A 36 6.09 14.90 -7.65
N GLY A 37 5.25 13.91 -7.42
CA GLY A 37 5.68 12.52 -7.32
C GLY A 37 4.48 11.57 -7.36
N GLU A 38 4.69 10.37 -6.86
CA GLU A 38 3.71 9.29 -6.90
C GLU A 38 3.69 8.52 -5.58
N ILE A 39 2.52 7.99 -5.24
CA ILE A 39 2.36 6.95 -4.22
C ILE A 39 1.89 5.70 -4.95
N GLU A 40 2.64 4.61 -4.81
CA GLU A 40 2.29 3.31 -5.36
C GLU A 40 1.89 2.36 -4.23
N LEU A 41 0.65 1.87 -4.32
CA LEU A 41 0.07 0.90 -3.38
C LEU A 41 -0.09 -0.44 -4.08
N SER A 42 0.23 -1.52 -3.37
CA SER A 42 -0.17 -2.87 -3.77
C SER A 42 -1.34 -3.31 -2.89
N VAL A 43 -2.42 -3.74 -3.53
CA VAL A 43 -3.58 -4.32 -2.87
C VAL A 43 -3.69 -5.79 -3.28
N THR A 44 -3.65 -6.67 -2.29
CA THR A 44 -3.61 -8.12 -2.51
C THR A 44 -4.77 -8.78 -1.77
N PRO A 45 -5.82 -9.22 -2.48
CA PRO A 45 -6.87 -10.04 -1.88
C PRO A 45 -6.28 -11.37 -1.36
N GLN A 46 -6.80 -11.88 -0.24
CA GLN A 46 -6.40 -13.18 0.30
C GLN A 46 -6.69 -14.29 -0.73
N GLY A 47 -5.64 -15.01 -1.13
CA GLY A 47 -5.72 -16.03 -2.19
C GLY A 47 -5.83 -15.47 -3.61
N GLY A 48 -5.75 -14.14 -3.78
CA GLY A 48 -5.77 -13.44 -5.06
C GLY A 48 -4.38 -13.01 -5.54
N ILE A 49 -4.36 -12.16 -6.56
CA ILE A 49 -3.16 -11.58 -7.15
C ILE A 49 -3.06 -10.11 -6.74
N ALA A 50 -1.84 -9.67 -6.41
CA ALA A 50 -1.53 -8.28 -6.12
C ALA A 50 -1.85 -7.37 -7.31
N THR A 51 -2.55 -6.26 -7.05
CA THR A 51 -2.81 -5.21 -8.03
C THR A 51 -2.12 -3.93 -7.59
N SER A 52 -1.28 -3.36 -8.45
CA SER A 52 -0.62 -2.08 -8.21
C SER A 52 -1.52 -0.91 -8.61
N VAL A 53 -1.62 0.09 -7.72
CA VAL A 53 -2.33 1.36 -7.93
C VAL A 53 -1.33 2.49 -7.76
N VAL A 54 -1.04 3.17 -8.86
CA VAL A 54 -0.15 4.35 -8.90
C VAL A 54 -1.00 5.61 -8.84
N VAL A 55 -0.73 6.45 -7.84
CA VAL A 55 -1.43 7.72 -7.61
C VAL A 55 -0.46 8.87 -7.82
N VAL A 56 -0.73 9.69 -8.82
CA VAL A 56 0.04 10.92 -9.06
C VAL A 56 -0.31 11.96 -8.00
N VAL A 57 0.70 12.49 -7.32
CA VAL A 57 0.57 13.53 -6.30
C VAL A 57 1.26 14.81 -6.80
N PRO A 58 0.49 15.85 -7.17
CA PRO A 58 1.06 17.13 -7.58
C PRO A 58 1.88 17.78 -6.47
N ALA A 59 2.88 18.59 -6.85
CA ALA A 59 3.65 19.38 -5.90
C ALA A 59 2.73 20.26 -5.04
N ARG A 60 3.08 20.44 -3.76
CA ARG A 60 2.31 21.25 -2.79
C ARG A 60 0.93 20.68 -2.43
N SER A 61 0.60 19.45 -2.82
CA SER A 61 -0.58 18.76 -2.31
C SER A 61 -0.43 18.53 -0.81
N GLY A 62 -1.42 18.97 -0.01
CA GLY A 62 -1.50 18.64 1.41
C GLY A 62 -2.09 17.25 1.62
N GLU A 63 -2.07 16.77 2.86
CA GLU A 63 -2.67 15.49 3.27
C GLU A 63 -4.10 15.30 2.74
N ASN A 64 -5.00 16.27 2.94
CA ASN A 64 -6.38 16.13 2.48
C ASN A 64 -6.55 15.98 0.97
N ALA A 65 -5.72 16.70 0.19
CA ALA A 65 -5.73 16.57 -1.26
C ALA A 65 -5.18 15.19 -1.68
N THR A 66 -4.16 14.71 -0.98
CA THR A 66 -3.54 13.41 -1.24
C THR A 66 -4.48 12.27 -0.88
N ALA A 67 -5.14 12.33 0.28
CA ALA A 67 -6.15 11.36 0.71
C ALA A 67 -7.28 11.23 -0.33
N ARG A 68 -7.76 12.35 -0.88
CA ARG A 68 -8.77 12.33 -1.96
C ARG A 68 -8.25 11.65 -3.23
N LEU A 69 -7.05 12.00 -3.69
CA LEU A 69 -6.45 11.38 -4.88
C LEU A 69 -6.28 9.87 -4.71
N VAL A 70 -5.86 9.41 -3.54
CA VAL A 70 -5.73 7.99 -3.23
C VAL A 70 -7.11 7.32 -3.15
N SER A 71 -8.06 7.93 -2.45
CA SER A 71 -9.44 7.43 -2.35
C SER A 71 -10.07 7.25 -3.73
N ASP A 72 -9.95 8.25 -4.60
CA ASP A 72 -10.52 8.21 -5.95
C ASP A 72 -9.86 7.15 -6.82
N SER A 73 -8.54 6.99 -6.73
CA SER A 73 -7.80 5.96 -7.47
C SER A 73 -8.16 4.55 -7.00
N LEU A 74 -8.27 4.34 -5.68
CA LEU A 74 -8.69 3.05 -5.11
C LEU A 74 -10.15 2.73 -5.44
N LYS A 75 -11.05 3.72 -5.43
CA LYS A 75 -12.44 3.56 -5.88
C LYS A 75 -12.53 3.16 -7.35
N ALA A 76 -11.75 3.81 -8.21
CA ALA A 76 -11.73 3.51 -9.63
C ALA A 76 -11.29 2.06 -9.91
N THR A 77 -10.33 1.55 -9.13
CA THR A 77 -9.81 0.18 -9.30
C THR A 77 -10.64 -0.88 -8.59
N PHE A 78 -11.16 -0.60 -7.38
CA PHE A 78 -11.73 -1.61 -6.49
C PHE A 78 -13.14 -1.29 -5.97
N GLY A 79 -13.81 -0.22 -6.43
CA GLY A 79 -15.07 0.25 -5.85
C GLY A 79 -16.21 -0.78 -5.82
N ASP A 80 -16.16 -1.78 -6.72
CA ASP A 80 -17.12 -2.88 -6.79
C ASP A 80 -16.93 -3.92 -5.67
N VAL A 81 -15.69 -4.10 -5.20
CA VAL A 81 -15.33 -5.11 -4.18
C VAL A 81 -15.06 -4.50 -2.81
N TYR A 82 -14.59 -3.25 -2.77
CA TYR A 82 -14.24 -2.53 -1.56
C TYR A 82 -15.04 -1.22 -1.46
N HIS A 83 -15.49 -0.90 -0.25
CA HIS A 83 -15.97 0.43 0.09
C HIS A 83 -14.77 1.28 0.48
N VAL A 84 -14.55 2.37 -0.26
CA VAL A 84 -13.43 3.29 -0.05
C VAL A 84 -14.02 4.65 0.26
N GLU A 85 -13.53 5.32 1.31
CA GLU A 85 -13.99 6.65 1.69
C GLU A 85 -12.85 7.47 2.30
N VAL A 86 -12.95 8.80 2.20
CA VAL A 86 -12.11 9.70 2.99
C VAL A 86 -12.78 9.84 4.35
N ASP A 87 -12.04 9.57 5.42
CA ASP A 87 -12.44 9.79 6.81
C ASP A 87 -11.71 11.06 7.30
N ASP A 88 -12.41 11.93 8.03
CA ASP A 88 -12.01 13.23 8.61
C ASP A 88 -11.15 14.24 7.79
N GLY A 89 -10.81 13.91 6.54
CA GLY A 89 -10.09 14.76 5.61
C GLY A 89 -8.75 14.16 5.19
N GLU A 90 -8.01 13.58 6.12
CA GLU A 90 -6.62 13.14 5.92
C GLU A 90 -6.45 11.62 5.91
N ASP A 91 -7.51 10.88 6.25
CA ASP A 91 -7.51 9.43 6.24
C ASP A 91 -8.30 8.85 5.06
N VAL A 92 -7.88 7.67 4.61
CA VAL A 92 -8.67 6.84 3.69
C VAL A 92 -8.99 5.51 4.36
N LEU A 93 -10.27 5.22 4.51
CA LEU A 93 -10.75 3.92 4.94
C LEU A 93 -11.05 3.04 3.72
N VAL A 94 -10.48 1.83 3.71
CA VAL A 94 -10.75 0.79 2.72
C VAL A 94 -11.36 -0.40 3.45
N LYS A 95 -12.59 -0.77 3.11
CA LYS A 95 -13.37 -1.83 3.76
C LYS A 95 -13.79 -2.87 2.74
N ALA A 96 -13.62 -4.15 3.05
CA ALA A 96 -14.18 -5.25 2.27
C ALA A 96 -15.71 -5.12 2.23
N ARG A 97 -16.32 -5.20 1.03
CA ARG A 97 -17.77 -5.37 0.94
C ARG A 97 -18.15 -6.80 1.34
N GLY A 98 -19.42 -7.00 1.71
CA GLY A 98 -19.90 -8.31 2.14
C GLY A 98 -19.53 -9.43 1.15
N GLY A 99 -18.83 -10.44 1.63
CA GLY A 99 -18.38 -11.59 0.83
C GLY A 99 -17.09 -11.40 0.05
N ALA A 100 -16.51 -10.19 0.01
CA ALA A 100 -15.17 -10.00 -0.51
C ALA A 100 -14.12 -10.60 0.45
N PRO A 101 -13.01 -11.17 -0.05
CA PRO A 101 -11.95 -11.67 0.80
C PRO A 101 -11.27 -10.50 1.54
N ASP A 102 -10.72 -10.81 2.73
CA ASP A 102 -9.76 -9.94 3.39
C ASP A 102 -8.60 -9.65 2.43
N PHE A 103 -7.91 -8.54 2.65
CA PHE A 103 -6.85 -8.11 1.74
C PHE A 103 -5.71 -7.47 2.49
N GLU A 104 -4.57 -7.40 1.82
CA GLU A 104 -3.38 -6.70 2.29
C GLU A 104 -3.21 -5.41 1.50
N VAL A 105 -2.80 -4.34 2.18
CA VAL A 105 -2.40 -3.07 1.56
C VAL A 105 -0.97 -2.78 1.97
N VAL A 106 -0.09 -2.55 1.01
CA VAL A 106 1.30 -2.16 1.27
C VAL A 106 1.72 -1.00 0.38
N THR A 107 2.54 -0.12 0.92
CA THR A 107 3.24 0.90 0.14
C THR A 107 4.40 0.25 -0.60
N ILE A 108 4.34 0.25 -1.93
CA ILE A 108 5.46 -0.17 -2.78
C ILE A 108 6.46 0.97 -2.90
N ARG A 109 5.96 2.18 -3.11
CA ARG A 109 6.79 3.37 -3.30
C ARG A 109 6.07 4.64 -2.88
N ASN A 110 6.83 5.62 -2.37
CA ASN A 110 6.38 6.99 -2.21
C ASN A 110 7.50 7.94 -2.64
N THR A 111 7.29 8.67 -3.73
CA THR A 111 8.20 9.70 -4.25
C THR A 111 7.64 11.11 -4.06
N ALA A 112 6.42 11.25 -3.53
CA ALA A 112 5.82 12.52 -3.15
C ALA A 112 6.47 13.07 -1.86
N GLU A 113 7.71 13.55 -1.99
CA GLU A 113 8.54 13.95 -0.84
C GLU A 113 7.79 14.93 0.07
N GLY A 114 7.72 14.63 1.37
CA GLY A 114 7.02 15.46 2.35
C GLY A 114 5.61 14.97 2.72
N ILE A 115 5.05 14.03 1.94
CA ILE A 115 3.91 13.23 2.37
C ILE A 115 4.40 11.98 3.11
N ARG A 116 3.87 11.74 4.29
CA ARG A 116 3.99 10.49 5.03
C ARG A 116 2.70 9.70 4.88
N LEU A 117 2.83 8.38 4.82
CA LEU A 117 1.71 7.45 4.72
C LEU A 117 1.86 6.38 5.80
N GLY A 118 0.93 6.36 6.76
CA GLY A 118 0.71 5.27 7.71
C GLY A 118 -0.32 4.30 7.15
N ILE A 119 -0.13 2.99 7.38
CA ILE A 119 -1.08 1.97 6.97
C ILE A 119 -1.34 1.07 8.16
N ASP A 120 -2.56 1.13 8.68
CA ASP A 120 -2.99 0.39 9.86
C ASP A 120 -4.16 -0.53 9.53
N ARG A 121 -4.14 -1.71 10.16
CA ARG A 121 -5.26 -2.64 10.13
C ARG A 121 -6.29 -2.20 11.16
N GLU A 122 -7.56 -2.25 10.78
CA GLU A 122 -8.70 -2.11 11.70
C GLU A 122 -9.54 -3.38 11.75
#